data_AF-A0A958DTW0-F1
#
_entry.id   AF-A0A958DTW0-F1
#
_cell.length_a   1.000
_cell.length_b   1.000
_cell.length_c   1.000
_cell.angle_alpha   90.00
_cell.angle_beta   90.00
_cell.angle_gamma   90.00
#
_symmetry.space_group_name_H-M   'P 1'
#
loop_
_entity.id
_entity.type
_entity.pdbx_description
1 polymer ?
#
loop_
_entity_poly.entity_id
_entity_poly.type
_entity_poly.pdbx_seq_one_letter_code
_entity_poly.pdbx_strand_id
1 'polypeptide(L)'
;RESLEAYTERITQLEDLANSFEGVAKTYALSAGREIRVIVLPEKLTDQESELLSADIAQKIKDNMEYPGQIKVTIIRHLAAYSTTDDFMSDDNGNNSNNNNNNNNNRHQKSRRNRGNPNANRSDNVSAN
;
A
#
# COMPACT_ATOMS: atom_id res chain seq x y z
N ARG A 1 -24.58 52.15 -0.54
CA ARG A 1 -23.93 51.57 -1.72
C ARG A 1 -22.46 51.46 -1.37
N GLU A 2 -21.98 50.24 -1.17
CA GLU A 2 -20.60 49.99 -0.72
C GLU A 2 -19.61 50.17 -1.88
N SER A 3 -18.38 50.63 -1.60
CA SER A 3 -17.35 50.76 -2.62
C SER A 3 -16.80 49.37 -2.99
N LEU A 4 -16.32 49.23 -4.23
CA LEU A 4 -15.66 47.99 -4.67
C LEU A 4 -14.45 47.64 -3.79
N GLU A 5 -13.77 48.67 -3.31
CA GLU A 5 -12.59 48.56 -2.45
C GLU A 5 -12.96 47.99 -1.08
N ALA A 6 -13.98 48.53 -0.41
CA ALA A 6 -14.46 47.99 0.87
C ALA A 6 -14.99 46.55 0.74
N TYR A 7 -15.62 46.22 -0.38
CA TYR A 7 -16.02 44.85 -0.66
C TYR A 7 -14.80 43.92 -0.78
N THR A 8 -13.78 44.31 -1.54
CA THR A 8 -12.57 43.51 -1.75
C THR A 8 -11.80 43.31 -0.46
N GLU A 9 -11.64 44.38 0.31
CA GLU A 9 -10.98 44.36 1.62
C GLU A 9 -11.68 43.38 2.57
N ARG A 10 -13.01 43.36 2.58
CA ARG A 10 -13.79 42.42 3.40
C ARG A 10 -13.55 40.96 3.01
N ILE A 11 -13.49 40.66 1.71
CA ILE A 11 -13.21 39.31 1.22
C ILE A 11 -11.83 38.86 1.70
N THR A 12 -10.84 39.73 1.57
CA THR A 12 -9.47 39.46 2.05
C THR A 12 -9.45 39.25 3.57
N GLN A 13 -10.15 40.09 4.35
CA GLN A 13 -10.25 39.92 5.79
C GLN A 13 -10.88 38.58 6.20
N LEU A 14 -11.91 38.10 5.48
CA LEU A 14 -12.50 36.77 5.73
C LEU A 14 -11.48 35.65 5.49
N GLU A 15 -10.74 35.74 4.39
CA GLU A 15 -9.72 34.75 4.04
C GLU A 15 -8.58 34.76 5.06
N ASP A 16 -8.09 35.93 5.44
CA ASP A 16 -7.00 36.09 6.41
C ASP A 16 -7.38 35.61 7.81
N LEU A 17 -8.61 35.92 8.25
CA LEU A 17 -9.13 35.45 9.53
C LEU A 17 -9.16 33.93 9.57
N ALA A 18 -9.68 33.27 8.55
CA ALA A 18 -9.72 31.81 8.50
C ALA A 18 -8.32 31.18 8.32
N ASN A 19 -7.44 31.81 7.53
CA ASN A 19 -6.06 31.36 7.34
C ASN A 19 -5.21 31.43 8.62
N SER A 20 -5.63 32.23 9.62
CA SER A 20 -4.91 32.35 10.89
C SER A 20 -5.03 31.12 11.81
N PHE A 21 -5.97 30.22 11.53
CA PHE A 21 -6.19 29.03 12.35
C PHE A 21 -5.15 27.95 12.06
N GLU A 22 -4.73 27.24 13.11
CA GLU A 22 -3.78 26.15 12.97
C GLU A 22 -4.37 25.00 12.12
N GLY A 23 -3.53 24.41 11.26
CA GLY A 23 -3.94 23.33 10.38
C GLY A 23 -4.64 23.78 9.09
N VAL A 24 -4.98 25.07 8.96
CA VAL A 24 -5.46 25.64 7.70
C VAL A 24 -4.31 25.80 6.72
N ALA A 25 -4.45 25.25 5.52
CA ALA A 25 -3.51 25.41 4.43
C ALA A 25 -3.85 26.64 3.59
N LYS A 26 -5.14 26.82 3.27
CA LYS A 26 -5.63 27.92 2.44
C LYS A 26 -7.13 28.11 2.54
N THR A 27 -7.58 29.36 2.49
CA THR A 27 -9.00 29.71 2.47
C THR A 27 -9.35 30.46 1.19
N TYR A 28 -10.58 30.24 0.72
CA TYR A 28 -11.17 30.96 -0.40
C TYR A 28 -12.55 31.45 -0.01
N ALA A 29 -12.80 32.74 -0.20
CA ALA A 29 -14.14 33.31 -0.11
C ALA A 29 -14.84 33.27 -1.48
N LEU A 30 -16.06 32.75 -1.49
CA LEU A 30 -16.89 32.54 -2.69
C LEU A 30 -18.21 33.29 -2.57
N SER A 31 -18.95 33.36 -3.68
CA SER A 31 -20.33 33.86 -3.72
C SER A 31 -20.49 35.23 -3.05
N ALA A 32 -19.57 36.15 -3.37
CA ALA A 32 -19.48 37.46 -2.76
C ALA A 32 -19.32 37.45 -1.22
N GLY A 33 -18.50 36.53 -0.72
CA GLY A 33 -18.18 36.37 0.71
C GLY A 33 -19.29 35.74 1.53
N ARG A 34 -20.28 35.09 0.89
CA ARG A 34 -21.36 34.34 1.55
C ARG A 34 -21.01 32.88 1.83
N GLU A 35 -19.93 32.39 1.23
CA GLU A 35 -19.39 31.05 1.46
C GLU A 35 -17.89 31.18 1.60
N ILE A 36 -17.31 30.46 2.55
CA ILE A 36 -15.86 30.27 2.65
C ILE A 36 -15.54 28.79 2.59
N ARG A 37 -14.51 28.45 1.82
CA ARG A 37 -13.95 27.10 1.75
C ARG A 37 -12.54 27.12 2.31
N VAL A 38 -12.34 26.31 3.34
CA VAL A 38 -11.09 26.21 4.07
C VAL A 38 -10.48 24.86 3.77
N ILE A 39 -9.35 24.87 3.10
CA ILE A 39 -8.54 23.68 2.86
C ILE A 39 -7.64 23.47 4.06
N VAL A 40 -7.67 22.27 4.62
CA VAL A 40 -6.86 21.90 5.78
C VAL A 40 -5.83 20.84 5.45
N LEU A 41 -4.78 20.79 6.28
CA LEU A 41 -3.74 19.76 6.23
C LEU A 41 -4.26 18.47 6.91
N PRO A 42 -4.46 17.37 6.16
CA PRO A 42 -5.05 16.15 6.71
C PRO A 42 -4.20 15.48 7.80
N GLU A 43 -2.90 15.76 7.85
CA GLU A 43 -1.96 15.27 8.86
C GLU A 43 -2.01 16.04 10.19
N LYS A 44 -2.61 17.24 10.20
CA LYS A 44 -2.68 18.09 11.39
C LYS A 44 -4.03 18.06 12.09
N LEU A 45 -5.09 17.75 11.35
CA LEU A 45 -6.46 17.79 11.85
C LEU A 45 -7.16 16.48 11.55
N THR A 46 -7.85 15.94 12.53
CA THR A 46 -8.81 14.84 12.41
C THR A 46 -10.16 15.32 11.87
N ASP A 47 -11.08 14.40 11.58
CA ASP A 47 -12.41 14.77 11.09
C ASP A 47 -13.22 15.53 12.16
N GLN A 48 -13.09 15.11 13.43
CA GLN A 48 -13.73 15.78 14.55
C GLN A 48 -13.16 17.18 14.80
N GLU A 49 -11.84 17.33 14.75
CA GLU A 49 -11.21 18.66 14.86
C GLU A 49 -11.57 19.56 13.68
N SER A 50 -11.75 18.99 12.48
CA SER A 50 -12.23 19.75 11.31
C SER A 50 -13.66 20.25 11.49
N GLU A 51 -14.54 19.44 12.11
CA GLU A 51 -15.90 19.88 12.44
C GLU A 51 -15.89 21.03 13.46
N LEU A 52 -15.08 20.91 14.51
CA LEU A 52 -14.91 21.98 15.52
C LEU A 52 -14.33 23.25 14.90
N LEU A 53 -13.29 23.13 14.07
CA LEU A 53 -12.68 24.24 13.36
C LEU A 53 -13.71 25.00 12.51
N SER A 54 -14.64 24.29 11.87
CA SER A 54 -15.71 24.92 11.08
C SER A 54 -16.59 25.85 11.94
N ALA A 55 -16.93 25.41 13.16
CA ALA A 55 -17.72 26.17 14.11
C ALA A 55 -16.92 27.34 14.69
N ASP A 56 -15.65 27.13 15.02
CA ASP A 56 -14.76 28.15 15.57
C ASP A 56 -14.51 29.28 14.57
N ILE A 57 -14.26 28.96 13.29
CA ILE A 57 -14.13 29.96 12.23
C ILE A 57 -15.43 30.74 12.06
N ALA A 58 -16.58 30.06 12.02
CA ALA A 58 -17.89 30.73 11.89
C ALA A 58 -18.16 31.69 13.06
N GLN A 59 -17.83 31.27 14.27
CA GLN A 59 -17.98 32.08 15.48
C GLN A 59 -17.00 33.27 15.46
N LYS A 60 -15.75 33.05 15.06
CA LYS A 60 -14.75 34.12 14.95
C LYS A 60 -15.14 35.17 13.92
N ILE A 61 -15.68 34.78 12.77
CA ILE A 61 -16.22 35.71 11.77
C ILE A 61 -17.35 36.54 12.36
N LYS A 62 -18.30 35.88 13.05
CA LYS A 62 -19.43 36.55 13.71
C LYS A 62 -18.98 37.59 14.74
N ASP A 63 -17.90 37.30 15.47
CA ASP A 63 -17.42 38.19 16.54
C ASP A 63 -16.56 39.36 16.03
N ASN A 64 -15.86 39.21 14.90
CA ASN A 64 -14.87 40.19 14.44
C ASN A 64 -15.33 41.00 13.21
N MET A 65 -16.40 40.57 12.53
CA MET A 65 -16.84 41.20 11.29
C MET A 65 -18.34 41.44 11.29
N GLU A 66 -18.76 42.67 10.98
CA GLU A 66 -20.16 42.94 10.67
C GLU A 66 -20.46 42.46 9.24
N TYR A 67 -21.09 41.29 9.14
CA TYR A 67 -21.53 40.73 7.86
C TYR A 67 -23.06 40.62 7.82
N PRO A 68 -23.75 41.27 6.87
CA PRO A 68 -25.21 41.27 6.86
C PRO A 68 -25.76 39.94 6.36
N GLY A 69 -26.06 39.00 7.25
CA GLY A 69 -26.62 37.69 6.90
C GLY A 69 -25.71 36.54 7.32
N GLN A 70 -25.97 35.35 6.78
CA GLN A 70 -25.22 34.13 7.13
C GLN A 70 -24.05 33.91 6.17
N ILE A 71 -22.94 33.41 6.71
CA ILE A 71 -21.80 32.92 5.94
C ILE A 71 -21.72 31.41 6.15
N LYS A 72 -21.65 30.65 5.06
CA LYS A 72 -21.44 29.22 5.11
C LYS A 72 -19.94 28.91 5.18
N VAL A 73 -19.51 28.19 6.22
CA VAL A 73 -18.14 27.70 6.36
C VAL A 73 -18.09 26.24 5.94
N THR A 74 -17.20 25.89 5.01
CA THR A 74 -16.98 24.50 4.57
C THR A 74 -15.51 24.15 4.72
N ILE A 75 -15.22 23.10 5.49
CA ILE A 75 -13.88 22.55 5.62
C ILE A 75 -13.70 21.45 4.58
N ILE A 76 -12.58 21.49 3.86
CA ILE A 76 -12.20 20.49 2.86
C ILE A 76 -10.90 19.84 3.31
N ARG A 77 -11.02 18.59 3.77
CA ARG A 77 -9.90 17.72 4.10
C ARG A 77 -9.81 16.64 3.02
N HIS A 78 -8.65 16.53 2.38
CA HIS A 78 -8.43 15.51 1.35
C HIS A 78 -7.13 14.77 1.62
N LEU A 79 -7.21 13.45 1.73
CA LEU A 79 -6.06 12.56 1.75
C LEU A 79 -6.14 11.65 0.52
N ALA A 80 -5.10 11.68 -0.30
CA ALA A 80 -4.93 10.73 -1.39
C ALA A 80 -3.85 9.72 -1.01
N ALA A 81 -4.18 8.43 -1.13
CA ALA A 81 -3.24 7.33 -0.96
C ALA A 81 -3.33 6.42 -2.17
N TYR A 82 -2.17 6.01 -2.69
CA TYR A 82 -2.06 5.16 -3.87
C TYR A 82 -1.20 3.94 -3.53
N SER A 83 -1.56 2.78 -4.06
CA SER A 83 -0.75 1.57 -3.98
C SER A 83 -0.81 0.86 -5.33
N THR A 84 0.32 0.29 -5.74
CA THR A 84 0.45 -0.45 -7.00
C THR A 84 1.06 -1.81 -6.69
N THR A 85 0.46 -2.88 -7.18
CA THR A 85 1.04 -4.23 -7.16
C THR A 85 1.97 -4.38 -8.37
N ASP A 86 3.01 -5.19 -8.27
CA ASP A 86 3.84 -5.50 -9.44
C ASP A 86 3.01 -6.22 -10.54
N ASP A 87 3.31 -5.95 -11.80
CA ASP A 87 2.79 -6.72 -12.92
C ASP A 87 3.38 -8.14 -12.84
N PHE A 88 2.50 -9.15 -12.80
CA PHE A 88 2.87 -10.57 -12.74
C PHE A 88 4.10 -10.89 -13.61
N MET A 89 5.25 -11.16 -12.97
CA MET A 89 6.36 -11.82 -13.66
C MET A 89 5.91 -13.23 -14.02
N SER A 90 5.74 -13.50 -15.32
CA SER A 90 5.61 -14.86 -15.81
C SER A 90 6.94 -15.57 -15.60
N ASP A 91 6.97 -16.56 -14.71
CA ASP A 91 8.06 -17.53 -14.61
C ASP A 91 8.20 -18.26 -15.96
N ASP A 92 9.02 -17.73 -16.86
CA ASP A 92 9.50 -18.47 -18.03
C ASP A 92 10.55 -19.47 -17.53
N ASN A 93 10.08 -20.64 -17.07
CA ASN A 93 10.92 -21.76 -16.71
C ASN A 93 11.44 -22.44 -17.99
N GLY A 94 12.39 -21.76 -18.64
CA GLY A 94 13.16 -22.22 -19.77
C GLY A 94 14.12 -23.35 -19.41
N ASN A 95 13.63 -24.58 -19.56
CA ASN A 95 14.29 -25.79 -20.06
C ASN A 95 15.84 -26.01 -19.94
N ASN A 96 16.18 -27.22 -19.49
CA ASN A 96 17.23 -28.11 -20.00
C ASN A 96 18.68 -28.07 -19.43
N SER A 97 19.00 -29.10 -18.65
CA SER A 97 20.27 -29.83 -18.84
C SER A 97 20.13 -31.30 -18.48
N ASN A 98 20.01 -32.12 -19.53
CA ASN A 98 20.54 -33.46 -19.59
C ASN A 98 21.88 -33.56 -18.85
N ASN A 99 21.98 -34.41 -17.83
CA ASN A 99 23.27 -34.94 -17.42
C ASN A 99 23.19 -36.46 -17.26
N ASN A 100 23.15 -37.11 -18.43
CA ASN A 100 23.53 -38.50 -18.60
C ASN A 100 25.06 -38.55 -18.50
N ASN A 101 25.62 -39.05 -17.40
CA ASN A 101 26.95 -39.67 -17.33
C ASN A 101 27.30 -40.11 -15.89
N ASN A 102 27.29 -41.42 -15.62
CA ASN A 102 28.56 -42.15 -15.64
C ASN A 102 28.37 -43.65 -15.39
N ASN A 103 28.68 -44.39 -16.45
CA ASN A 103 28.98 -45.82 -16.43
C ASN A 103 30.38 -46.05 -15.83
N ASN A 104 30.61 -47.27 -15.35
CA ASN A 104 31.90 -47.94 -15.11
C ASN A 104 32.62 -47.69 -13.78
N ASN A 105 32.59 -48.68 -12.88
CA ASN A 105 33.71 -49.61 -12.64
C ASN A 105 33.51 -50.42 -11.34
N ASN A 106 32.97 -51.65 -11.45
CA ASN A 106 33.16 -52.69 -10.43
C ASN A 106 33.63 -54.00 -11.09
N ARG A 107 34.72 -53.90 -11.87
CA ARG A 107 35.51 -55.05 -12.32
C ARG A 107 36.82 -55.08 -11.55
N HIS A 108 37.14 -56.27 -11.01
CA HIS A 108 38.35 -56.69 -10.30
C HIS A 108 38.35 -56.35 -8.80
N GLN A 109 38.47 -57.30 -7.88
CA GLN A 109 39.51 -58.34 -7.89
C GLN A 109 39.06 -59.70 -7.35
N LYS A 110 39.61 -60.71 -8.03
CA LYS A 110 39.67 -62.14 -7.72
C LYS A 110 40.13 -62.41 -6.28
N SER A 111 39.44 -63.29 -5.57
CA SER A 111 40.06 -64.11 -4.52
C SER A 111 39.89 -65.59 -4.84
N ARG A 112 41.04 -66.25 -4.86
CA ARG A 112 41.30 -67.63 -5.25
C ARG A 112 40.71 -68.61 -4.23
N ARG A 113 40.18 -69.73 -4.72
CA ARG A 113 40.40 -71.10 -4.19
C ARG A 113 39.66 -72.10 -5.08
N ASN A 114 40.31 -72.50 -6.17
CA ASN A 114 40.00 -73.75 -6.84
C ASN A 114 40.97 -74.80 -6.28
N ARG A 115 40.50 -75.64 -5.34
CA ARG A 115 41.21 -76.85 -4.91
C ARG A 115 40.23 -78.02 -5.00
N GLY A 116 40.46 -78.81 -6.05
CA GLY A 116 40.18 -80.24 -6.23
C GLY A 116 38.94 -80.85 -5.57
N ASN A 117 38.03 -81.33 -6.40
CA ASN A 117 37.22 -82.50 -6.06
C ASN A 117 37.29 -83.53 -7.19
N PRO A 118 37.93 -84.68 -6.96
CA PRO A 118 37.50 -85.89 -7.61
C PRO A 118 37.52 -87.06 -6.62
N ASN A 119 36.36 -87.50 -6.13
CA ASN A 119 36.13 -88.94 -6.04
C ASN A 119 34.64 -89.30 -5.95
N ALA A 120 34.36 -90.43 -6.59
CA ALA A 120 33.09 -91.07 -6.85
C ALA A 120 32.41 -91.68 -5.61
N ASN A 121 31.09 -91.86 -5.70
CA ASN A 121 30.41 -93.17 -5.61
C ASN A 121 28.88 -92.94 -5.69
N ARG A 122 28.19 -93.58 -6.64
CA ARG A 122 27.38 -94.81 -6.45
C ARG A 122 26.29 -94.61 -5.39
N SER A 123 25.03 -94.97 -5.56
CA SER A 123 24.32 -95.73 -6.58
C SER A 123 22.88 -95.79 -6.05
N ASP A 124 21.92 -95.70 -6.97
CA ASP A 124 20.66 -96.43 -7.00
C ASP A 124 19.63 -96.38 -5.85
N ASN A 125 18.40 -96.47 -6.35
CA ASN A 125 17.17 -96.96 -5.75
C ASN A 125 16.32 -96.00 -4.90
N VAL A 126 14.99 -95.97 -4.99
CA VAL A 126 13.94 -96.34 -5.96
C VAL A 126 12.64 -96.21 -5.13
N SER A 127 11.54 -95.92 -5.82
CA SER A 127 10.14 -96.10 -5.40
C SER A 127 9.50 -95.10 -4.43
N ALA A 128 8.68 -94.24 -5.03
CA ALA A 128 7.21 -94.29 -4.95
C ALA A 128 6.58 -94.97 -3.71
N ASN A 129 5.81 -94.17 -2.97
CA ASN A 129 4.36 -94.34 -2.84
C ASN A 129 3.71 -92.96 -2.70
#